data_AF-A0A0Q9A0D6-F1
#
_entry.id   AF-A0A0Q9A0D6-F1
#
_cell.length_a   1.000
_cell.length_b   1.000
_cell.length_c   1.000
_cell.angle_alpha   90.00
_cell.angle_beta   90.00
_cell.angle_gamma   90.00
#
_symmetry.space_group_name_H-M   'P 1'
#
loop_
_entity.id
_entity.type
_entity.pdbx_description
1 polymer ?
#
loop_
_entity_poly.entity_id
_entity_poly.type
_entity_poly.pdbx_seq_one_letter_code
_entity_poly.pdbx_strand_id
1 'polypeptide(L)'
;MQKHRTTTVGVLTIVGALLCAAAIGGFLLYRFHLLRPYVFHPLLFGVTGGLALALACGLGLRRPLARWIGVAVCVLGAAAIGFIGWFASAFQTDLTAESRLESADGSMELVVYSGSAVMAPDPIWELRLHTRQGLLSQERDLGCVNADVLSLNGIGWTGPRTLRVALSSGVVDIAVDGDGRPDRTVDGGC
;
A
#
# COMPACT_ATOMS: atom_id res chain seq x y z
N MET A 1 42.99 -16.71 0.09
CA MET A 1 41.80 -16.14 -0.62
C MET A 1 40.50 -16.95 -0.44
N GLN A 2 40.56 -18.28 -0.27
CA GLN A 2 39.37 -19.15 -0.20
C GLN A 2 38.48 -18.96 1.06
N LYS A 3 39.08 -18.58 2.19
CA LYS A 3 38.39 -18.35 3.48
C LYS A 3 37.48 -17.11 3.47
N HIS A 4 37.92 -16.01 2.85
CA HIS A 4 37.11 -14.79 2.71
C HIS A 4 35.88 -15.02 1.82
N ARG A 5 36.06 -15.77 0.72
CA ARG A 5 34.98 -16.04 -0.24
C ARG A 5 33.84 -16.88 0.37
N THR A 6 34.13 -17.79 1.29
CA THR A 6 33.13 -18.61 1.97
C THR A 6 32.34 -17.82 3.02
N THR A 7 32.99 -16.94 3.78
CA THR A 7 32.30 -16.01 4.69
C THR A 7 31.40 -15.02 3.94
N THR A 8 31.86 -14.44 2.82
CA THR A 8 31.05 -13.49 2.04
C THR A 8 29.81 -14.15 1.45
N VAL A 9 29.93 -15.38 0.94
CA VAL A 9 28.79 -16.14 0.43
C VAL A 9 27.80 -16.46 1.56
N GLY A 10 28.29 -16.90 2.73
CA GLY A 10 27.41 -17.17 3.88
C GLY A 10 26.63 -15.94 4.33
N VAL A 11 27.30 -14.79 4.44
CA VAL A 11 26.65 -13.51 4.80
C VAL A 11 25.61 -13.09 3.76
N LEU A 12 25.94 -13.14 2.47
CA LEU A 12 25.01 -12.77 1.40
C LEU A 12 23.76 -13.66 1.38
N THR A 13 23.91 -14.96 1.62
CA THR A 13 22.77 -15.89 1.68
C THR A 13 21.87 -15.58 2.87
N ILE A 14 22.44 -15.34 4.06
CA ILE A 14 21.66 -15.04 5.27
C ILE A 14 20.93 -13.70 5.10
N VAL A 15 21.65 -12.66 4.65
CA VAL A 15 21.05 -11.34 4.42
C VAL A 15 19.96 -11.41 3.35
N GLY A 16 20.23 -12.08 2.23
CA GLY A 16 19.26 -12.26 1.15
C GLY A 16 18.00 -12.99 1.62
N ALA A 17 18.15 -14.08 2.38
CA ALA A 17 17.02 -14.82 2.93
C ALA A 17 16.19 -14.00 3.93
N LEU A 18 16.84 -13.24 4.81
CA LEU A 18 16.17 -12.37 5.77
C LEU A 18 15.40 -11.25 5.08
N LEU A 19 15.96 -10.65 4.03
CA LEU A 19 15.29 -9.60 3.25
C LEU A 19 14.08 -10.15 2.48
N CYS A 20 14.21 -11.32 1.87
CA CYS A 20 13.07 -11.99 1.24
C CYS A 20 11.99 -12.37 2.26
N ALA A 21 12.37 -12.85 3.44
CA ALA A 21 11.42 -13.15 4.52
C ALA A 21 10.72 -11.89 5.05
N ALA A 22 11.44 -10.77 5.17
CA ALA A 22 10.86 -9.48 5.54
C ALA A 22 9.87 -8.97 4.48
N ALA A 23 10.19 -9.13 3.19
CA ALA A 23 9.26 -8.82 2.10
C ALA A 23 7.96 -9.64 2.20
N ILE A 24 8.07 -10.96 2.40
CA ILE A 24 6.91 -11.85 2.57
C ILE A 24 6.12 -11.50 3.84
N GLY A 25 6.79 -11.26 4.96
CA GLY A 25 6.15 -10.84 6.22
C GLY A 25 5.42 -9.51 6.07
N GLY A 26 5.99 -8.55 5.35
CA GLY A 26 5.33 -7.29 5.01
C GLY A 26 4.07 -7.48 4.17
N PHE A 27 4.07 -8.41 3.22
CA PHE A 27 2.89 -8.73 2.42
C PHE A 27 1.80 -9.50 3.17
N LEU A 28 2.18 -10.45 4.03
CA LEU A 28 1.24 -11.35 4.71
C LEU A 28 0.66 -10.78 6.01
N LEU A 29 1.43 -9.96 6.74
CA LEU A 29 1.06 -9.50 8.08
C LEU A 29 0.50 -8.07 8.10
N TYR A 30 0.79 -7.26 7.08
CA TYR A 30 0.31 -5.88 7.00
C TYR A 30 -0.79 -5.75 5.94
N ARG A 31 -1.88 -5.04 6.29
CA ARG A 31 -2.90 -4.65 5.32
C ARG A 31 -2.26 -3.69 4.31
N PHE A 32 -2.06 -4.19 3.10
CA PHE A 32 -1.36 -3.50 2.01
C PHE A 32 -1.89 -2.08 1.73
N HIS A 33 -3.17 -1.82 1.99
CA HIS A 33 -3.83 -0.53 1.77
C HIS A 33 -3.41 0.56 2.78
N LEU A 34 -2.94 0.19 3.99
CA LEU A 34 -2.45 1.14 5.00
C LEU A 34 -0.99 1.56 4.75
N LEU A 35 -0.28 0.84 3.89
CA LEU A 35 1.09 1.15 3.48
C LEU A 35 1.15 2.14 2.31
N ARG A 36 0.02 2.73 1.91
CA ARG A 36 -0.10 3.68 0.78
C ARG A 36 0.98 4.78 0.71
N PRO A 37 1.47 5.35 1.82
CA PRO A 37 2.59 6.31 1.78
C PRO A 37 3.99 5.66 1.76
N TYR A 38 4.11 4.36 2.04
CA TYR A 38 5.36 3.63 2.30
C TYR A 38 5.56 2.38 1.42
N VAL A 39 4.72 2.21 0.36
CA VAL A 39 4.55 1.02 -0.51
C VAL A 39 5.86 0.42 -1.04
N PHE A 40 6.95 1.17 -1.03
CA PHE A 40 8.24 0.70 -1.50
C PHE A 40 9.01 -0.20 -0.52
N HIS A 41 8.72 -0.21 0.78
CA HIS A 41 9.58 -0.95 1.73
C HIS A 41 9.61 -2.47 1.50
N PRO A 42 8.47 -3.19 1.39
CA PRO A 42 8.48 -4.64 1.19
C PRO A 42 9.10 -5.04 -0.15
N LEU A 43 8.83 -4.26 -1.20
CA LEU A 43 9.31 -4.51 -2.55
C LEU A 43 10.82 -4.24 -2.68
N LEU A 44 11.33 -3.18 -2.03
CA LEU A 44 12.77 -2.92 -1.95
C LEU A 44 13.50 -4.05 -1.23
N PHE A 45 12.93 -4.62 -0.17
CA PHE A 45 13.51 -5.80 0.50
C PHE A 45 13.50 -7.03 -0.41
N GLY A 46 12.45 -7.24 -1.20
CA GLY A 46 12.38 -8.33 -2.18
C GLY A 46 13.44 -8.20 -3.28
N VAL A 47 13.60 -7.01 -3.87
CA VAL A 47 14.60 -6.73 -4.92
C VAL A 47 16.02 -6.87 -4.38
N THR A 48 16.31 -6.23 -3.24
CA THR A 48 17.65 -6.28 -2.63
C THR A 48 18.02 -7.68 -2.13
N GLY A 49 17.05 -8.41 -1.56
CA GLY A 49 17.21 -9.81 -1.16
C GLY A 49 17.51 -10.73 -2.34
N GLY A 50 16.76 -10.58 -3.44
CA GLY A 50 16.98 -11.34 -4.68
C GLY A 50 18.36 -11.07 -5.31
N LEU A 51 18.81 -9.81 -5.33
CA LEU A 51 20.15 -9.45 -5.80
C LEU A 51 21.27 -10.03 -4.91
N ALA A 52 21.10 -10.00 -3.59
CA ALA A 52 22.04 -10.60 -2.65
C ALA A 52 22.16 -12.13 -2.85
N LEU A 53 21.03 -12.82 -3.08
CA LEU A 53 21.01 -14.25 -3.40
C LEU A 53 21.63 -14.56 -4.76
N ALA A 54 21.43 -13.71 -5.77
CA ALA A 54 22.09 -13.85 -7.07
C ALA A 54 23.62 -13.77 -6.93
N LEU A 55 24.12 -12.81 -6.14
CA LEU A 55 25.56 -12.69 -5.84
C LEU A 55 26.08 -13.90 -5.05
N ALA A 56 25.31 -14.41 -4.08
CA ALA A 56 25.67 -15.62 -3.34
C ALA A 56 25.78 -16.84 -4.26
N CYS A 57 24.81 -17.04 -5.16
CA CYS A 57 24.83 -18.11 -6.18
C CYS A 57 26.03 -17.97 -7.12
N GLY A 58 26.30 -16.75 -7.61
CA GLY A 58 27.43 -16.44 -8.48
C GLY A 58 28.80 -16.70 -7.86
N LEU A 59 28.94 -16.43 -6.56
CA LEU A 59 30.21 -16.55 -5.85
C LEU A 59 30.42 -17.92 -5.20
N GLY A 60 29.34 -18.60 -4.78
CA GLY A 60 29.36 -19.80 -3.95
C GLY A 60 29.22 -21.12 -4.70
N LEU A 61 28.50 -21.17 -5.83
CA LEU A 61 28.27 -22.42 -6.56
C LEU A 61 29.49 -22.80 -7.43
N ARG A 62 29.99 -24.02 -7.22
CA ARG A 62 31.13 -24.57 -7.97
C ARG A 62 30.75 -25.13 -9.34
N ARG A 63 29.52 -25.61 -9.50
CA ARG A 63 29.03 -26.15 -10.77
C ARG A 63 28.56 -25.01 -11.68
N PRO A 64 29.11 -24.86 -12.90
CA PRO A 64 28.85 -23.71 -13.76
C PRO A 64 27.37 -23.62 -14.16
N LEU A 65 26.73 -24.75 -14.46
CA LEU A 65 25.31 -24.77 -14.82
C LEU A 65 24.42 -24.32 -13.65
N ALA A 66 24.61 -24.91 -12.47
CA ALA A 66 23.82 -24.58 -11.28
C ALA A 66 24.03 -23.13 -10.85
N ARG A 67 25.26 -22.61 -10.98
CA ARG A 67 25.59 -21.20 -10.73
C ARG A 67 24.75 -20.28 -11.59
N TRP A 68 24.76 -20.48 -12.91
CA TRP A 68 24.05 -19.59 -13.83
C TRP A 68 22.54 -19.72 -13.73
N ILE A 69 22.01 -20.92 -13.49
CA ILE A 69 20.59 -21.13 -13.21
C ILE A 69 20.18 -20.37 -11.93
N GLY A 70 20.94 -20.53 -10.83
CA GLY A 70 20.63 -19.84 -9.58
C GLY A 70 20.68 -18.32 -9.70
N VAL A 71 21.70 -17.79 -10.40
CA VAL A 71 21.79 -16.36 -10.71
C VAL A 71 20.59 -15.90 -11.54
N ALA A 72 20.25 -16.62 -12.62
CA ALA A 72 19.15 -16.26 -13.50
C ALA A 72 17.81 -16.23 -12.75
N VAL A 73 17.51 -17.26 -11.94
CA VAL A 73 16.28 -17.32 -11.14
C VAL A 73 16.19 -16.15 -10.16
N CYS A 74 17.27 -15.87 -9.42
CA CYS A 74 17.28 -14.78 -8.44
C CYS A 74 17.15 -13.40 -9.09
N VAL A 75 17.83 -13.17 -10.22
CA VAL A 75 17.75 -11.91 -10.97
C VAL A 75 16.37 -11.72 -11.59
N LEU A 76 15.80 -12.75 -12.22
CA LEU A 76 14.46 -12.70 -12.79
C LEU A 76 13.40 -12.47 -11.70
N GLY A 77 13.52 -13.12 -10.54
CA GLY A 77 12.65 -12.88 -9.40
C GLY A 77 12.74 -11.44 -8.90
N ALA A 78 13.95 -10.91 -8.71
CA ALA A 78 14.15 -9.52 -8.31
C ALA A 78 13.60 -8.53 -9.35
N ALA A 79 13.82 -8.80 -10.65
CA ALA A 79 13.30 -7.98 -11.74
C ALA A 79 11.77 -7.98 -11.78
N ALA A 80 11.13 -9.14 -11.57
CA ALA A 80 9.68 -9.24 -11.52
C ALA A 80 9.10 -8.44 -10.34
N ILE A 81 9.70 -8.56 -9.14
CA ILE A 81 9.27 -7.78 -7.96
C ILE A 81 9.45 -6.28 -8.21
N GLY A 82 10.61 -5.88 -8.76
CA GLY A 82 10.89 -4.49 -9.11
C GLY A 82 9.92 -3.94 -10.15
N PHE A 83 9.59 -4.74 -11.16
CA PHE A 83 8.61 -4.38 -12.19
C PHE A 83 7.21 -4.22 -11.60
N ILE A 84 6.76 -5.13 -10.73
CA ILE A 84 5.47 -4.99 -10.04
C ILE A 84 5.43 -3.71 -9.21
N GLY A 85 6.50 -3.39 -8.48
CA GLY A 85 6.58 -2.16 -7.69
C GLY A 85 6.55 -0.90 -8.54
N TRP A 86 7.36 -0.87 -9.60
CA TRP A 86 7.35 0.22 -10.56
C TRP A 86 5.97 0.39 -11.21
N PHE A 87 5.38 -0.71 -11.70
CA PHE A 87 4.07 -0.72 -12.32
C PHE A 87 3.01 -0.20 -11.35
N ALA A 88 2.97 -0.71 -10.12
CA ALA A 88 2.05 -0.23 -9.10
C ALA A 88 2.20 1.29 -8.86
N SER A 89 3.44 1.80 -8.77
CA SER A 89 3.69 3.24 -8.58
C SER A 89 3.37 4.10 -9.81
N ALA A 90 3.61 3.60 -11.02
CA ALA A 90 3.34 4.32 -12.26
C ALA A 90 1.84 4.51 -12.51
N PHE A 91 1.03 3.60 -11.96
CA PHE A 91 -0.43 3.64 -12.03
C PHE A 91 -1.09 4.09 -10.72
N GLN A 92 -0.33 4.69 -9.79
CA GLN A 92 -0.92 5.34 -8.63
C GLN A 92 -1.66 6.61 -9.08
N THR A 93 -2.90 6.75 -8.65
CA THR A 93 -3.65 7.99 -8.82
C THR A 93 -3.19 9.02 -7.81
N ASP A 94 -2.76 10.18 -8.30
CA ASP A 94 -2.51 11.35 -7.46
C ASP A 94 -3.85 11.86 -6.93
N LEU A 95 -4.01 11.76 -5.61
CA LEU A 95 -5.21 12.19 -4.90
C LEU A 95 -4.94 13.53 -4.24
N THR A 96 -5.76 14.51 -4.62
CA THR A 96 -5.72 15.86 -4.04
C THR A 96 -6.86 16.02 -3.04
N ALA A 97 -6.58 16.67 -1.91
CA ALA A 97 -7.63 16.95 -0.93
C ALA A 97 -8.57 18.02 -1.51
N GLU A 98 -9.78 17.62 -1.88
CA GLU A 98 -10.80 18.49 -2.47
C GLU A 98 -11.55 19.25 -1.37
N SER A 99 -11.92 18.56 -0.31
CA SER A 99 -12.64 19.16 0.81
C SER A 99 -12.25 18.55 2.14
N ARG A 100 -12.38 19.36 3.20
CA ARG A 100 -12.15 18.96 4.59
C ARG A 100 -13.35 19.41 5.41
N LEU A 101 -13.98 18.48 6.11
CA LEU A 101 -15.16 18.74 6.92
C LEU A 101 -14.90 18.30 8.36
N GLU A 102 -14.87 19.26 9.28
CA GLU A 102 -14.75 18.98 10.70
C GLU A 102 -16.07 18.45 11.28
N SER A 103 -15.98 17.50 12.20
CA SER A 103 -17.12 17.05 12.98
C SER A 103 -17.63 18.17 13.89
N ALA A 104 -18.90 18.11 14.29
CA ALA A 104 -19.53 19.13 15.13
C ALA A 104 -18.83 19.34 16.50
N ASP A 105 -18.16 18.31 17.01
CA ASP A 105 -17.40 18.34 18.26
C ASP A 105 -15.88 18.59 18.05
N GLY A 106 -15.44 18.76 16.79
CA GLY A 106 -14.04 18.98 16.42
C GLY A 106 -13.10 17.80 16.68
N SER A 107 -13.64 16.64 17.10
CA SER A 107 -12.86 15.45 17.43
C SER A 107 -12.34 14.71 16.19
N MET A 108 -12.99 14.92 15.04
CA MET A 108 -12.70 14.24 13.78
C MET A 108 -12.75 15.21 12.60
N GLU A 109 -12.01 14.86 11.55
CA GLU A 109 -11.98 15.58 10.29
C GLU A 109 -12.15 14.57 9.16
N LEU A 110 -13.19 14.77 8.36
CA LEU A 110 -13.38 14.06 7.11
C LEU A 110 -12.59 14.79 6.02
N VAL A 111 -11.72 14.08 5.31
CA VAL A 111 -11.01 14.59 4.13
C VAL A 111 -11.49 13.79 2.93
N VAL A 112 -12.04 14.52 1.95
CA VAL A 112 -12.41 13.97 0.66
C VAL A 112 -11.25 14.21 -0.27
N TYR A 113 -10.62 13.13 -0.69
CA TYR A 113 -9.60 13.15 -1.71
C TYR A 113 -10.24 12.89 -3.07
N SER A 114 -9.86 13.64 -4.09
CA SER A 114 -10.25 13.35 -5.47
C SER A 114 -9.04 13.26 -6.39
N GLY A 115 -9.17 12.39 -7.39
CA GLY A 115 -8.20 12.18 -8.45
C GLY A 115 -8.90 11.56 -9.65
N SER A 116 -8.10 11.10 -10.61
CA SER A 116 -8.59 10.39 -11.80
C SER A 116 -7.91 9.04 -11.91
N ALA A 117 -8.62 8.01 -12.39
CA ALA A 117 -7.96 6.76 -12.71
C ALA A 117 -6.91 6.98 -13.81
N VAL A 118 -5.74 6.32 -13.71
CA VAL A 118 -4.65 6.54 -14.66
C VAL A 118 -4.98 5.98 -16.05
N MET A 119 -5.79 4.92 -16.12
CA MET A 119 -6.16 4.23 -17.36
C MET A 119 -7.51 4.67 -17.96
N ALA A 120 -8.33 5.37 -17.18
CA ALA A 120 -9.60 5.92 -17.59
C ALA A 120 -9.81 7.23 -16.81
N PRO A 121 -9.97 8.40 -17.46
CA PRO A 121 -9.93 9.71 -16.80
C PRO A 121 -11.17 10.00 -15.93
N ASP A 122 -11.83 8.96 -15.45
CA ASP A 122 -13.02 9.03 -14.63
C ASP A 122 -12.65 9.45 -13.21
N PRO A 123 -13.44 10.37 -12.61
CA PRO A 123 -13.20 10.83 -11.25
C PRO A 123 -13.26 9.68 -10.24
N ILE A 124 -12.28 9.66 -9.34
CA ILE A 124 -12.26 8.79 -8.17
C ILE A 124 -12.25 9.67 -6.93
N TRP A 125 -13.10 9.34 -5.96
CA TRP A 125 -13.12 9.95 -4.64
C TRP A 125 -12.75 8.94 -3.57
N GLU A 126 -11.83 9.31 -2.69
CA GLU A 126 -11.52 8.56 -1.48
C GLU A 126 -11.92 9.35 -0.25
N LEU A 127 -12.60 8.66 0.66
CA LEU A 127 -13.15 9.24 1.87
C LEU A 127 -12.31 8.77 3.03
N ARG A 128 -11.59 9.70 3.67
CA ARG A 128 -10.74 9.37 4.82
C ARG A 128 -11.13 10.20 6.02
N LEU A 129 -11.09 9.55 7.17
CA LEU A 129 -11.38 10.16 8.45
C LEU A 129 -10.10 10.27 9.27
N HIS A 130 -9.83 11.45 9.77
CA HIS A 130 -8.73 11.74 10.67
C HIS A 130 -9.27 12.02 12.07
N THR A 131 -8.84 11.26 13.07
CA THR A 131 -9.14 11.57 14.48
C THR A 131 -8.12 12.55 15.02
N ARG A 132 -8.58 13.51 15.84
CA ARG A 132 -7.71 14.52 16.48
C ARG A 132 -7.47 14.17 17.94
N GLN A 133 -6.63 13.15 18.17
CA GLN A 133 -6.29 12.64 19.51
C GLN A 133 -4.80 12.83 19.85
N GLY A 134 -4.16 13.88 19.33
CA GLY A 134 -2.74 14.16 19.57
C GLY A 134 -1.85 13.04 19.01
N LEU A 135 -1.08 12.37 19.88
CA LEU A 135 -0.21 11.25 19.50
C LEU A 135 -0.97 9.98 19.10
N LEU A 136 -2.26 9.89 19.45
CA LEU A 136 -3.14 8.77 19.08
C LEU A 136 -4.01 9.09 17.87
N SER A 137 -3.76 10.20 17.18
CA SER A 137 -4.46 10.54 15.94
C SER A 137 -4.29 9.43 14.91
N GLN A 138 -5.39 9.00 14.32
CA GLN A 138 -5.44 7.93 13.34
C GLN A 138 -6.16 8.39 12.08
N GLU A 139 -5.71 7.86 10.96
CA GLU A 139 -6.39 7.96 9.67
C GLU A 139 -7.10 6.64 9.40
N ARG A 140 -8.39 6.71 9.07
CA ARG A 140 -9.25 5.57 8.78
C ARG A 140 -9.92 5.78 7.44
N ASP A 141 -9.84 4.76 6.61
CA ASP A 141 -10.52 4.74 5.33
C ASP A 141 -12.01 4.45 5.53
N LEU A 142 -12.86 5.31 4.98
CA LEU A 142 -14.31 5.16 4.98
C LEU A 142 -14.81 4.53 3.69
N GLY A 143 -14.00 4.56 2.63
CA GLY A 143 -14.42 4.08 1.34
C GLY A 143 -13.81 4.81 0.15
N CYS A 144 -14.06 4.23 -1.02
CA CYS A 144 -13.69 4.80 -2.30
C CYS A 144 -14.86 4.68 -3.28
N VAL A 145 -15.01 5.69 -4.13
CA VAL A 145 -16.10 5.84 -5.08
C VAL A 145 -15.50 6.16 -6.45
N ASN A 146 -15.77 5.32 -7.44
CA ASN A 146 -15.37 5.54 -8.83
C ASN A 146 -16.61 5.95 -9.63
N ALA A 147 -16.53 7.10 -10.31
CA ALA A 147 -17.61 7.66 -11.12
C ALA A 147 -18.16 6.71 -12.20
N ASP A 148 -17.36 5.74 -12.67
CA ASP A 148 -17.80 4.71 -13.62
C ASP A 148 -18.91 3.81 -13.07
N VAL A 149 -18.92 3.59 -11.76
CA VAL A 149 -19.86 2.69 -11.08
C VAL A 149 -20.88 3.49 -10.28
N LEU A 150 -20.39 4.45 -9.47
CA LEU A 150 -21.18 5.25 -8.53
C LEU A 150 -20.64 6.69 -8.51
N SER A 151 -21.53 7.67 -8.63
CA SER A 151 -21.14 9.08 -8.52
C SER A 151 -21.32 9.58 -7.08
N LEU A 152 -20.32 10.29 -6.56
CA LEU A 152 -20.43 10.99 -5.28
C LEU A 152 -21.13 12.34 -5.49
N ASN A 153 -22.36 12.46 -5.00
CA ASN A 153 -23.17 13.67 -5.16
C ASN A 153 -23.03 14.63 -3.96
N GLY A 154 -22.59 14.13 -2.82
CA GLY A 154 -22.33 14.96 -1.65
C GLY A 154 -21.95 14.14 -0.42
N ILE A 155 -21.24 14.77 0.50
CA ILE A 155 -20.89 14.16 1.78
C ILE A 155 -20.83 15.22 2.87
N GLY A 156 -21.28 14.86 4.07
CA GLY A 156 -21.14 15.74 5.23
C GLY A 156 -21.58 15.11 6.53
N TRP A 157 -21.27 15.79 7.63
CA TRP A 157 -21.70 15.39 8.97
C TRP A 157 -23.18 15.71 9.19
N THR A 158 -23.95 14.73 9.63
CA THR A 158 -25.34 14.92 10.11
C THR A 158 -25.44 14.94 11.62
N GLY A 159 -24.38 14.53 12.31
CA GLY A 159 -24.21 14.64 13.76
C GLY A 159 -22.73 14.59 14.13
N PRO A 160 -22.39 14.58 15.44
CA PRO A 160 -21.00 14.55 15.90
C PRO A 160 -20.22 13.32 15.42
N ARG A 161 -20.92 12.22 15.11
CA ARG A 161 -20.36 10.90 14.80
C ARG A 161 -21.05 10.19 13.65
N THR A 162 -21.84 10.93 12.87
CA THR A 162 -22.59 10.36 11.76
C THR A 162 -22.31 11.15 10.50
N LEU A 163 -21.84 10.45 9.48
CA LEU A 163 -21.62 10.95 8.14
C LEU A 163 -22.76 10.53 7.25
N ARG A 164 -23.21 11.44 6.40
CA ARG A 164 -24.18 11.16 5.33
C ARG A 164 -23.48 11.28 4.00
N VAL A 165 -23.48 10.19 3.25
CA VAL A 165 -22.92 10.09 1.90
C VAL A 165 -24.07 9.98 0.92
N ALA A 166 -24.18 10.95 0.02
CA ALA A 166 -25.13 10.95 -1.09
C ALA A 166 -24.43 10.42 -2.34
N LEU A 167 -24.88 9.25 -2.81
CA LEU A 167 -24.39 8.59 -4.01
C LEU A 167 -25.47 8.66 -5.10
N SER A 168 -25.10 8.35 -6.34
CA SER A 168 -26.08 8.18 -7.44
C SER A 168 -27.11 7.07 -7.17
N SER A 169 -26.76 6.07 -6.37
CA SER A 169 -27.63 4.94 -6.01
C SER A 169 -28.55 5.23 -4.81
N GLY A 170 -28.30 6.29 -4.06
CA GLY A 170 -29.05 6.61 -2.85
C GLY A 170 -28.20 7.27 -1.76
N VAL A 171 -28.76 7.37 -0.56
CA VAL A 171 -28.11 8.00 0.60
C VAL A 171 -27.73 6.93 1.61
N VAL A 172 -26.48 7.00 2.09
CA VAL A 172 -25.94 6.09 3.11
C VAL A 172 -25.51 6.92 4.32
N ASP A 173 -26.04 6.57 5.49
CA ASP A 173 -25.55 7.10 6.76
C ASP A 173 -24.53 6.12 7.36
N ILE A 174 -23.35 6.64 7.70
CA ILE A 174 -22.22 5.93 8.29
C ILE A 174 -22.04 6.44 9.71
N ALA A 175 -22.14 5.54 10.68
CA ALA A 175 -21.86 5.84 12.07
C ALA A 175 -20.39 5.55 12.36
N VAL A 176 -19.75 6.42 13.14
CA VAL A 176 -18.33 6.31 13.49
C VAL A 176 -18.18 6.28 15.01
N ASP A 177 -17.34 5.38 15.53
CA ASP A 177 -17.03 5.33 16.96
C ASP A 177 -16.00 6.41 17.38
N GLY A 178 -15.69 6.47 18.68
CA GLY A 178 -14.75 7.46 19.22
C GLY A 178 -13.31 7.35 18.70
N ASP A 179 -12.94 6.19 18.14
CA ASP A 179 -11.62 5.91 17.58
C ASP A 179 -11.60 6.11 16.05
N GLY A 180 -12.69 6.63 15.47
CA GLY A 180 -12.81 6.88 14.05
C GLY A 180 -13.15 5.63 13.23
N ARG A 181 -13.57 4.53 13.87
CA ARG A 181 -13.94 3.31 13.17
C ARG A 181 -15.38 3.40 12.65
N PRO A 182 -15.59 3.22 11.33
CA PRO A 182 -16.94 3.22 10.77
C PRO A 182 -17.67 1.89 11.04
N ASP A 183 -19.00 1.96 11.18
CA ASP A 183 -19.90 0.79 11.23
C ASP A 183 -20.00 0.08 9.88
N ARG A 184 -19.87 0.85 8.80
CA ARG A 184 -19.87 0.39 7.40
C ARG A 184 -18.99 1.28 6.53
N THR A 185 -18.48 0.72 5.45
CA THR A 185 -17.71 1.46 4.43
C THR A 185 -18.50 1.59 3.14
N VAL A 186 -18.15 2.59 2.34
CA VAL A 186 -18.69 2.76 0.98
C VAL A 186 -17.67 2.22 -0.02
N ASP A 187 -18.06 1.23 -0.81
CA ASP A 187 -17.23 0.71 -1.89
C ASP A 187 -17.98 0.89 -3.20
N GLY A 188 -17.42 1.75 -4.06
CA GLY A 188 -17.96 2.13 -5.34
C GLY A 188 -17.02 1.81 -6.50
N GLY A 189 -16.21 0.76 -6.41
CA GLY A 189 -15.41 0.27 -7.54
C GLY A 189 -13.95 0.76 -7.54
N CYS A 190 -13.36 0.83 -6.35
CA CYS A 190 -11.93 0.91 -6.13
C CYS A 190 -11.48 -0.30 -5.28
#